data_AF-A0A4P6UW23-F1
#
_entry.id   AF-A0A4P6UW23-F1
#
_cell.length_a   1.000
_cell.length_b   1.000
_cell.length_c   1.000
_cell.angle_alpha   90.00
_cell.angle_beta   90.00
_cell.angle_gamma   90.00
#
_symmetry.space_group_name_H-M   'P 1'
#
loop_
_entity.id
_entity.type
_entity.pdbx_description
1 polymer ?
#
loop_
_entity_poly.entity_id
_entity_poly.type
_entity_poly.pdbx_seq_one_letter_code
_entity_poly.pdbx_strand_id
1 'polypeptide(L)'
;MWLERFLAKKGMDIMEFWPKVLERIRWKIPKASYDLYFAKTEGEWSGEVLYVFTDSQFTKECLNHRYKKIIALTVEEMTGKKAEIQIVNKESNELPLIHSKTTYEEIKTFILQQNMMINRLQKKVKELEKKVVFLETRAHHEVTFHKIMKG
;
A
#
# COMPACT_ATOMS: atom_id res chain seq x y z
N MET A 1 22.95 -7.74 28.27
CA MET A 1 23.01 -8.72 29.38
C MET A 1 21.69 -9.35 29.83
N TRP A 2 20.61 -8.61 30.16
CA TRP A 2 19.38 -9.25 30.68
C TRP A 2 18.50 -9.90 29.60
N LEU A 3 18.44 -9.31 28.39
CA LEU A 3 17.72 -9.85 27.24
C LEU A 3 18.38 -11.11 26.65
N GLU A 4 19.71 -11.12 26.52
CA GLU A 4 20.47 -12.30 26.08
C GLU A 4 20.18 -13.50 27.00
N ARG A 5 20.18 -13.30 28.31
CA ARG A 5 19.86 -14.34 29.29
C ARG A 5 18.41 -14.82 29.20
N PHE A 6 17.47 -13.94 28.86
CA PHE A 6 16.06 -14.30 28.69
C PHE A 6 15.80 -15.07 27.40
N LEU A 7 16.35 -14.60 26.28
CA LEU A 7 16.26 -15.26 24.98
C LEU A 7 16.94 -16.64 25.03
N ALA A 8 18.12 -16.74 25.65
CA ALA A 8 18.80 -18.01 25.90
C ALA A 8 17.96 -18.97 26.77
N LYS A 9 17.30 -18.46 27.83
CA LYS A 9 16.39 -19.25 28.68
C LYS A 9 15.15 -19.75 27.92
N LYS A 10 14.74 -19.07 26.85
CA LYS A 10 13.66 -19.50 25.94
C LYS A 10 14.18 -20.29 24.72
N GLY A 11 15.50 -20.57 24.64
CA GLY A 11 16.11 -21.27 23.51
C GLY A 11 16.04 -20.48 22.19
N MET A 12 15.95 -19.16 22.26
CA MET A 12 15.85 -18.29 21.10
C MET A 12 17.17 -17.57 20.90
N ASP A 13 17.81 -17.79 19.75
CA ASP A 13 18.95 -16.98 19.33
C ASP A 13 18.46 -15.57 18.98
N ILE A 14 19.26 -14.55 19.29
CA ILE A 14 19.03 -13.17 18.86
C ILE A 14 18.90 -13.11 17.33
N MET A 15 19.69 -13.91 16.60
CA MET A 15 19.58 -14.00 15.13
C MET A 15 18.29 -14.67 14.65
N GLU A 16 17.65 -15.50 15.48
CA GLU A 16 16.38 -16.17 15.14
C GLU A 16 15.14 -15.42 15.62
N PHE A 17 15.30 -14.41 16.48
CA PHE A 17 14.17 -13.68 17.07
C PHE A 17 13.32 -13.01 15.98
N TRP A 18 13.93 -12.18 15.14
CA TRP A 18 13.19 -11.41 14.13
C TRP A 18 12.49 -12.29 13.08
N PRO A 19 13.11 -13.35 12.53
CA PRO A 19 12.39 -14.33 11.69
C PRO A 19 11.13 -14.90 12.35
N LYS A 20 11.16 -15.19 13.66
CA LYS A 20 9.98 -15.68 14.40
C LYS A 20 8.91 -14.58 14.57
N VAL A 21 9.31 -13.32 14.78
CA VAL A 21 8.36 -12.19 14.79
C VAL A 21 7.69 -12.05 13.44
N LEU A 22 8.47 -12.10 12.36
CA LEU A 22 7.97 -12.03 10.98
C LEU A 22 6.97 -13.16 10.68
N GLU A 23 7.26 -14.39 11.11
CA GLU A 23 6.35 -15.52 10.96
C GLU A 23 5.00 -15.26 11.65
N ARG A 24 5.02 -14.73 12.87
CA ARG A 24 3.79 -14.38 13.62
C ARG A 24 3.01 -13.26 12.95
N ILE A 25 3.70 -12.24 12.43
CA ILE A 25 3.07 -11.13 11.71
C ILE A 25 2.44 -11.62 10.40
N ARG A 26 3.07 -12.58 9.71
CA ARG A 26 2.57 -13.16 8.45
C ARG A 26 1.13 -13.67 8.57
N TRP A 27 0.77 -14.23 9.72
CA TRP A 27 -0.58 -14.73 9.99
C TRP A 27 -1.58 -13.65 10.41
N LYS A 28 -1.12 -12.44 10.75
CA LYS A 28 -1.95 -11.33 11.24
C LYS A 28 -2.32 -10.32 10.15
N ILE A 29 -1.65 -10.33 8.99
CA ILE A 29 -1.86 -9.35 7.92
C ILE A 29 -2.01 -10.02 6.54
N PRO A 30 -2.61 -9.34 5.55
CA PRO A 30 -2.69 -9.86 4.18
C PRO A 30 -1.31 -10.10 3.56
N LYS A 31 -1.17 -11.20 2.79
CA LYS A 31 0.08 -11.61 2.14
C LYS A 31 0.74 -10.49 1.32
N ALA A 32 -0.04 -9.77 0.51
CA ALA A 32 0.50 -8.68 -0.31
C ALA A 32 1.13 -7.54 0.53
N SER A 33 0.53 -7.23 1.68
CA SER A 33 1.09 -6.24 2.62
C SER A 33 2.37 -6.75 3.28
N TYR A 34 2.41 -8.03 3.65
CA TYR A 34 3.61 -8.65 4.22
C TYR A 34 4.77 -8.64 3.22
N ASP A 35 4.53 -9.11 2.00
CA ASP A 35 5.56 -9.22 0.96
C ASP A 35 6.15 -7.85 0.61
N LEU A 36 5.33 -6.79 0.65
CA LEU A 36 5.76 -5.42 0.33
C LEU A 36 6.53 -4.73 1.46
N TYR A 37 6.06 -4.87 2.72
CA TYR A 37 6.56 -4.05 3.84
C TYR A 37 7.46 -4.80 4.83
N PHE A 38 7.36 -6.13 4.92
CA PHE A 38 8.02 -6.92 5.97
C PHE A 38 9.09 -7.87 5.44
N ALA A 39 8.94 -8.38 4.22
CA ALA A 39 9.79 -9.45 3.70
C ALA A 39 11.30 -9.11 3.64
N LYS A 40 11.64 -7.82 3.53
CA LYS A 40 13.03 -7.32 3.47
C LYS A 40 13.47 -6.57 4.73
N THR A 41 12.76 -6.74 5.84
CA THR A 41 13.08 -6.07 7.09
C THR A 41 13.96 -6.93 7.97
N GLU A 42 14.85 -6.28 8.70
CA GLU A 42 15.69 -6.91 9.73
C GLU A 42 15.39 -6.30 11.08
N GLY A 43 15.60 -7.05 12.16
CA GLY A 43 15.30 -6.63 13.51
C GLY A 43 16.46 -6.92 14.44
N GLU A 44 16.91 -5.90 15.17
CA GLU A 44 17.99 -6.01 16.14
C GLU A 44 17.61 -5.35 17.46
N TRP A 45 17.95 -6.01 18.56
CA TRP A 45 17.76 -5.45 19.89
C TRP A 45 18.98 -4.65 20.32
N SER A 46 18.76 -3.42 20.75
CA SER A 46 19.77 -2.61 21.43
C SER A 46 19.18 -2.08 22.74
N GLY A 47 19.61 -2.67 23.86
CA GLY A 47 19.03 -2.40 25.16
C GLY A 47 17.55 -2.79 25.21
N GLU A 48 16.67 -1.84 25.49
CA GLU A 48 15.21 -2.05 25.57
C GLU A 48 14.46 -1.67 24.27
N VAL A 49 15.22 -1.26 23.25
CA VAL A 49 14.69 -0.80 21.97
C VAL A 49 14.91 -1.88 20.90
N LEU A 50 13.84 -2.23 20.18
CA LEU A 50 13.91 -3.04 18.97
C LEU A 50 14.02 -2.12 17.76
N TYR A 51 15.18 -2.17 17.10
CA TYR A 51 15.44 -1.49 15.85
C TYR A 51 14.99 -2.38 14.69
N VAL A 52 14.09 -1.85 13.85
CA VAL A 52 13.63 -2.49 12.63
C VAL A 52 14.23 -1.75 11.44
N PHE A 53 15.08 -2.44 10.71
CA PHE A 53 15.79 -1.90 9.56
C PHE A 53 15.02 -2.19 8.27
N THR A 54 14.99 -1.19 7.39
CA THR A 54 14.42 -1.28 6.05
C THR A 54 15.29 -0.50 5.06
N ASP A 55 15.27 -0.91 3.79
CA ASP A 55 16.04 -0.23 2.73
C ASP A 55 15.23 0.90 2.08
N SER A 56 13.93 1.00 2.41
CA SER A 56 13.01 1.96 1.79
C SER A 56 12.38 2.90 2.82
N GLN A 57 12.50 4.20 2.55
CA GLN A 57 11.84 5.26 3.32
C GLN A 57 10.31 5.11 3.30
N PHE A 58 9.73 4.70 2.16
CA PHE A 58 8.30 4.45 2.06
C PHE A 58 7.86 3.30 2.97
N THR A 59 8.67 2.23 3.00
CA THR A 59 8.43 1.10 3.90
C THR A 59 8.54 1.53 5.36
N LYS A 60 9.56 2.33 5.71
CA LYS A 60 9.72 2.91 7.06
C LYS A 60 8.49 3.70 7.50
N GLU A 61 7.96 4.56 6.64
CA GLU A 61 6.76 5.35 6.95
C GLU A 61 5.51 4.47 7.13
N CYS A 62 5.31 3.51 6.23
CA CYS A 62 4.20 2.56 6.32
C CYS A 62 4.27 1.73 7.60
N LEU A 63 5.46 1.21 7.93
CA LEU A 63 5.66 0.46 9.16
C LEU A 63 5.44 1.35 10.38
N ASN A 64 5.94 2.59 10.40
CA ASN A 64 5.78 3.49 11.54
C ASN A 64 4.31 3.89 11.78
N HIS A 65 3.58 4.20 10.71
CA HIS A 65 2.23 4.75 10.84
C HIS A 65 1.16 3.66 10.96
N ARG A 66 1.28 2.58 10.18
CA ARG A 66 0.23 1.56 10.06
C ARG A 66 0.52 0.30 10.86
N TYR A 67 1.79 -0.13 10.91
CA TYR A 67 2.12 -1.45 11.43
C TYR A 67 2.90 -1.47 12.74
N LYS A 68 3.33 -0.31 13.24
CA LYS A 68 4.12 -0.18 14.47
C LYS A 68 3.43 -0.82 15.67
N LYS A 69 2.12 -0.64 15.78
CA LYS A 69 1.30 -1.28 16.82
C LYS A 69 1.28 -2.81 16.70
N ILE A 70 1.19 -3.34 15.48
CA ILE A 70 1.19 -4.80 15.22
C ILE A 70 2.55 -5.41 15.59
N ILE A 71 3.64 -4.72 15.24
CA ILE A 71 5.00 -5.13 15.62
C ILE A 71 5.12 -5.13 17.15
N ALA A 72 4.78 -4.03 17.81
CA ALA A 72 4.87 -3.91 19.27
C ALA A 72 4.06 -4.99 20.01
N LEU A 73 2.81 -5.23 19.60
CA LEU A 73 1.97 -6.27 20.19
C LEU A 73 2.54 -7.66 19.97
N THR A 74 3.05 -7.95 18.77
CA THR A 74 3.63 -9.27 18.48
C THR A 74 4.92 -9.52 19.27
N VAL A 75 5.74 -8.49 19.43
CA VAL A 75 6.94 -8.55 20.27
C VAL A 75 6.57 -8.73 21.74
N GLU A 76 5.54 -8.02 22.24
CA GLU A 76 5.04 -8.17 23.60
C GLU A 76 4.46 -9.57 23.86
N GLU A 77 3.69 -10.12 22.93
CA GLU A 77 3.18 -11.50 23.01
C GLU A 77 4.32 -12.53 23.09
N MET A 78 5.40 -12.33 22.34
CA MET A 78 6.53 -13.28 22.29
C MET A 78 7.48 -13.16 23.48
N THR A 79 7.71 -11.93 23.94
CA THR A 79 8.70 -11.64 24.99
C THR A 79 8.08 -11.48 26.37
N GLY A 80 6.76 -11.27 26.44
CA GLY A 80 6.04 -10.89 27.65
C GLY A 80 6.33 -9.46 28.12
N LYS A 81 6.97 -8.63 27.29
CA LYS A 81 7.40 -7.27 27.66
C LYS A 81 7.09 -6.26 26.57
N LYS A 82 6.73 -5.05 27.00
CA LYS A 82 6.63 -3.91 26.10
C LYS A 82 8.02 -3.48 25.67
N ALA A 83 8.17 -3.30 24.37
CA ALA A 83 9.39 -2.87 23.73
C ALA A 83 9.15 -1.55 23.02
N GLU A 84 10.14 -0.66 23.10
CA GLU A 84 10.14 0.51 22.22
C GLU A 84 10.55 0.05 20.82
N ILE A 85 9.73 0.37 19.82
CA ILE A 85 10.00 0.03 18.42
C ILE A 85 10.51 1.26 17.68
N GLN A 86 11.72 1.20 17.15
CA GLN A 86 12.28 2.24 16.28
C GLN A 86 12.52 1.68 14.88
N ILE A 87 11.99 2.36 13.87
CA ILE A 87 12.10 1.92 12.47
C ILE A 87 13.06 2.86 11.75
N VAL A 88 14.14 2.30 11.23
CA VAL A 88 15.31 3.01 10.71
C VAL A 88 15.62 2.54 9.30
N ASN A 89 16.15 3.44 8.47
CA ASN A 89 16.66 3.04 7.16
C ASN A 89 18.10 2.58 7.31
N LYS A 90 18.51 1.53 6.60
CA LYS A 90 19.92 1.11 6.57
C LYS A 90 20.82 2.14 5.88
N GLU A 91 20.27 2.87 4.91
CA GLU A 91 20.98 3.89 4.16
C GLU A 91 20.24 5.22 4.29
N SER A 92 20.68 6.11 5.20
CA SER A 92 20.50 7.56 5.00
C SER A 92 21.16 8.36 6.13
N ASN A 93 22.28 9.00 5.79
CA ASN A 93 22.78 10.24 6.38
C ASN A 93 21.95 11.46 5.93
N GLU A 94 20.61 11.37 5.84
CA GLU A 94 19.80 12.51 5.39
C GLU A 94 18.51 12.73 6.21
N LEU A 95 18.20 14.02 6.36
CA LEU A 95 17.29 14.71 7.28
C LEU A 95 15.79 14.39 7.08
N PRO A 96 14.91 14.73 8.06
CA PRO A 96 13.54 14.24 8.12
C PRO A 96 12.59 15.00 7.19
N LEU A 97 11.88 14.29 6.31
CA LEU A 97 10.88 14.86 5.40
C LEU A 97 9.46 14.78 5.98
N ILE A 98 8.89 15.96 6.26
CA ILE A 98 7.52 16.21 6.76
C ILE A 98 6.47 16.14 5.61
N HIS A 99 6.74 15.47 4.49
CA HIS A 99 5.99 15.69 3.23
C HIS A 99 4.84 14.70 2.93
N SER A 100 4.59 13.68 3.76
CA SER A 100 3.68 12.59 3.38
C SER A 100 2.18 12.90 3.47
N LYS A 101 1.77 13.95 4.20
CA LYS A 101 0.34 14.32 4.33
C LYS A 101 -0.15 15.15 3.14
N THR A 102 0.67 16.05 2.61
CA THR A 102 0.36 16.91 1.46
C THR A 102 0.30 16.10 0.17
N THR A 103 1.30 15.25 -0.08
CA THR A 103 1.37 14.45 -1.31
C THR A 103 0.22 13.43 -1.42
N TYR A 104 -0.23 12.83 -0.31
CA TYR A 104 -1.38 11.92 -0.33
C TYR A 104 -2.71 12.64 -0.65
N GLU A 105 -2.92 13.82 -0.06
CA GLU A 105 -4.11 14.62 -0.34
C GLU A 105 -4.08 15.24 -1.75
N GLU A 106 -2.91 15.61 -2.26
CA GLU A 106 -2.72 16.02 -3.66
C GLU A 106 -3.04 14.88 -4.64
N ILE A 107 -2.51 13.67 -4.39
CA ILE A 107 -2.80 12.49 -5.21
C ILE A 107 -4.29 12.15 -5.17
N LYS A 108 -4.93 12.17 -4.00
CA LYS A 108 -6.37 11.96 -3.88
C LYS A 108 -7.18 12.99 -4.66
N THR A 109 -6.84 14.27 -4.52
CA THR A 109 -7.55 15.37 -5.17
C THR A 109 -7.45 15.24 -6.69
N PHE A 110 -6.26 14.88 -7.19
CA PHE A 110 -6.03 14.63 -8.61
C PHE A 110 -6.83 13.44 -9.14
N ILE A 111 -6.89 12.33 -8.40
CA ILE A 111 -7.70 11.15 -8.77
C ILE A 111 -9.19 11.50 -8.84
N LEU A 112 -9.70 12.27 -7.87
CA LEU A 112 -11.09 12.71 -7.87
C LEU A 112 -11.42 13.58 -9.09
N GLN A 113 -10.53 14.52 -9.43
CA GLN A 113 -10.69 15.37 -10.60
C GLN A 113 -10.68 14.57 -11.90
N GLN A 114 -9.79 13.58 -12.04
CA GLN A 114 -9.76 12.69 -13.21
C GLN A 114 -11.04 11.88 -13.34
N ASN A 115 -11.57 11.32 -12.24
CA ASN A 115 -12.82 10.56 -12.27
C ASN A 115 -14.01 11.43 -12.74
N MET A 116 -14.08 12.69 -12.34
CA MET A 116 -15.08 13.62 -12.84
C MET A 116 -14.95 13.88 -14.34
N MET A 117 -13.71 13.99 -14.85
CA MET A 117 -13.44 14.18 -16.27
C MET A 117 -13.81 12.94 -17.09
N ILE A 118 -13.43 11.76 -16.60
CA ILE A 118 -13.78 10.46 -17.21
C ILE A 118 -15.29 10.32 -17.32
N ASN A 119 -16.04 10.59 -16.23
CA ASN A 119 -17.50 10.52 -16.25
C ASN A 119 -18.13 11.47 -17.26
N ARG A 120 -17.61 12.70 -17.38
CA ARG A 120 -18.09 13.68 -18.38
C ARG A 120 -17.82 13.20 -19.81
N LEU A 121 -16.64 12.64 -20.07
CA LEU A 121 -16.27 12.12 -21.38
C LEU A 121 -17.12 10.90 -21.75
N GLN A 122 -17.30 9.96 -20.83
CA GLN A 122 -18.18 8.79 -21.04
C GLN A 122 -19.62 9.21 -21.38
N LYS A 123 -20.15 10.24 -20.71
CA LYS A 123 -21.48 10.76 -21.04
C LYS A 123 -21.55 11.33 -22.45
N LYS A 124 -20.55 12.12 -22.86
CA LYS A 124 -20.48 12.67 -24.22
C LYS A 124 -20.35 11.58 -25.28
N VAL A 125 -19.53 10.55 -25.03
CA VAL A 125 -19.39 9.40 -25.92
C VAL A 125 -20.74 8.72 -26.12
N LYS A 126 -21.48 8.45 -25.05
CA LYS A 126 -22.81 7.83 -25.12
C LYS A 126 -23.83 8.68 -25.91
N GLU A 127 -23.77 10.00 -25.79
CA GLU A 127 -24.64 10.90 -26.56
C GLU A 127 -24.27 10.92 -28.05
N LEU A 128 -22.98 10.88 -28.37
CA LEU A 128 -22.49 10.81 -29.75
C LEU A 128 -22.86 9.48 -30.40
N GLU A 129 -22.67 8.36 -29.69
CA GLU A 129 -23.08 7.03 -30.16
C GLU A 129 -24.57 7.00 -30.54
N LYS A 130 -25.45 7.58 -29.70
CA LYS A 130 -26.88 7.70 -30.02
C LYS A 130 -27.14 8.52 -31.29
N LYS A 131 -26.41 9.62 -31.48
CA LYS A 131 -26.54 10.47 -32.68
C LYS A 131 -26.08 9.75 -33.93
N VAL A 132 -24.99 8.98 -33.85
CA VAL A 132 -24.48 8.18 -34.98
C VAL A 132 -25.52 7.17 -35.42
N VAL A 133 -26.05 6.37 -34.49
CA VAL A 133 -27.10 5.37 -34.78
C VAL A 133 -28.34 6.00 -35.42
N PHE A 134 -28.77 7.16 -34.91
CA PHE A 134 -29.92 7.88 -35.46
C PHE A 134 -29.66 8.33 -36.91
N LEU A 135 -28.48 8.91 -37.18
CA LEU A 135 -28.11 9.38 -38.52
C LEU A 135 -27.95 8.21 -39.50
N GLU A 136 -27.34 7.11 -39.07
CA GLU A 136 -27.21 5.88 -39.87
C GLU A 136 -28.59 5.32 -40.24
N THR A 137 -29.51 5.27 -39.27
CA THR A 137 -30.88 4.81 -39.51
C THR A 137 -31.59 5.72 -40.51
N ARG A 138 -31.47 7.05 -40.37
CA ARG A 138 -32.11 8.00 -41.29
C ARG A 138 -31.56 7.89 -42.72
N ALA A 139 -30.24 7.79 -42.86
CA ALA A 139 -29.59 7.61 -44.15
C ALA A 139 -30.04 6.29 -44.83
N HIS A 140 -30.20 5.21 -44.06
CA HIS A 140 -30.69 3.94 -44.61
C HIS A 140 -32.13 4.03 -45.14
N HIS A 141 -33.00 4.76 -44.44
CA HIS A 141 -34.37 5.02 -44.90
C HIS A 141 -34.40 5.87 -46.17
N GLU A 142 -33.62 6.95 -46.25
CA GLU A 142 -33.56 7.82 -47.43
C GLU A 142 -33.07 7.06 -48.68
N VAL A 143 -32.02 6.25 -48.55
CA VAL A 143 -31.49 5.42 -49.64
C VAL A 143 -32.54 4.39 -50.11
N THR A 144 -33.25 3.76 -49.17
CA THR A 144 -34.29 2.78 -49.47
C THR A 144 -35.48 3.43 -50.19
N PHE A 145 -35.92 4.60 -49.71
CA PHE A 145 -37.04 5.35 -50.31
C PHE A 145 -36.71 5.79 -51.74
N HIS A 146 -35.50 6.29 -51.98
CA HIS A 146 -35.06 6.72 -53.30
C HIS A 146 -34.95 5.56 -54.31
N LYS A 147 -34.62 4.36 -53.83
CA LYS A 147 -34.58 3.13 -54.64
C LYS A 147 -35.97 2.65 -55.05
N ILE A 148 -36.99 2.83 -54.20
CA ILE A 148 -38.39 2.50 -54.49
C ILE A 148 -39.01 3.50 -55.47
N MET A 149 -38.66 4.80 -55.36
CA MET A 149 -39.23 5.85 -56.22
C MET A 149 -38.64 5.92 -57.63
N LYS A 150 -37.51 5.23 -57.89
CA LYS A 150 -36.79 5.24 -59.18
C LYS A 150 -36.78 3.88 -59.91
N GLY A 151 -37.39 2.85 -59.33
CA GLY A 151 -37.61 1.54 -59.96
C GLY A 151 -39.05 1.41 -60.40
#